data_AF-A0A7S0Z0B5-F1
#
_entry.id   AF-A0A7S0Z0B5-F1
#
_cell.length_a   1.000
_cell.length_b   1.000
_cell.length_c   1.000
_cell.angle_alpha   90.00
_cell.angle_beta   90.00
_cell.angle_gamma   90.00
#
_symmetry.space_group_name_H-M   'P 1'
#
loop_
_entity.id
_entity.type
_entity.pdbx_description
1 polymer ?
#
loop_
_entity_poly.entity_id
_entity_poly.type
_entity_poly.pdbx_seq_one_letter_code
_entity_poly.pdbx_strand_id
1 'polypeptide(L)'
;ELQRRLKRAEEQLEEERAQAKKELDDARERGERAQQLQDQRLARLQADKEAEVAKARAEGREELRRLEQRLTEAHALEAKNKEEAIKWNKQLLEQAAQEGKALKDERDKAADRMHAAALQVRDLKKAQDRLEQEARASKAQATLQALGEFRKKLTAGKQALRDMRREQDNMMEEANSMFASVSEEIASYCSFIAPLAFQRPDQIHTERLTQEQLAKGLKHMVGKYRAASEQCRGLNVEVQNLKGSMRVMCRVRPLKENEQGDGTVLNFREEGVVSVHDKNGPRDFQFDTAFGPNHSQEDVFSEASPLLATVADGYNVSVFAYGPTGSGKTHTMVGDKGSRGRG
;
A
#
# COMPACT_ATOMS: atom_id res chain seq x y z
N GLU A 1 -75.58 13.77 137.75
CA GLU A 1 -75.80 13.01 136.50
C GLU A 1 -74.97 13.54 135.33
N LEU A 2 -74.95 14.86 135.09
CA LEU A 2 -74.13 15.51 134.04
C LEU A 2 -72.62 15.20 134.11
N GLN A 3 -72.01 15.18 135.31
CA GLN A 3 -70.59 14.86 135.47
C GLN A 3 -70.21 13.43 135.03
N ARG A 4 -71.12 12.45 135.15
CA ARG A 4 -70.87 11.07 134.69
C ARG A 4 -70.96 10.94 133.17
N ARG A 5 -71.82 11.73 132.52
CA ARG A 5 -71.92 11.80 131.06
C ARG A 5 -70.72 12.49 130.44
N LEU A 6 -70.24 13.56 131.09
CA LEU A 6 -69.05 14.31 130.65
C LEU A 6 -67.80 13.42 130.71
N LYS A 7 -67.60 12.70 131.82
CA LYS A 7 -66.47 11.77 131.96
C LYS A 7 -66.47 10.62 130.94
N ARG A 8 -67.64 10.06 130.62
CA ARG A 8 -67.76 9.03 129.56
C ARG A 8 -67.47 9.58 128.16
N ALA A 9 -67.91 10.81 127.88
CA ALA A 9 -67.61 11.47 126.62
C ALA A 9 -66.13 11.82 126.50
N GLU A 10 -65.48 12.22 127.60
CA GLU A 10 -64.03 12.44 127.67
C GLU A 10 -63.25 11.14 127.44
N GLU A 11 -63.64 10.04 128.08
CA GLU A 11 -63.05 8.69 127.88
C GLU A 11 -63.22 8.22 126.42
N GLN A 12 -64.40 8.40 125.83
CA GLN A 12 -64.66 8.08 124.41
C GLN A 12 -63.82 8.94 123.46
N LEU A 13 -63.70 10.24 123.73
CA LEU A 13 -62.85 11.15 122.95
C LEU A 13 -61.36 10.79 123.09
N GLU A 14 -60.90 10.33 124.25
CA GLU A 14 -59.54 9.84 124.43
C GLU A 14 -59.29 8.52 123.67
N GLU A 15 -60.24 7.58 123.70
CA GLU A 15 -60.16 6.34 122.92
C GLU A 15 -60.14 6.62 121.41
N GLU A 16 -61.04 7.48 120.91
CA GLU A 16 -61.06 7.88 119.50
C GLU A 16 -59.78 8.63 119.10
N ARG A 17 -59.24 9.50 119.96
CA ARG A 17 -57.95 10.17 119.72
C ARG A 17 -56.79 9.18 119.71
N ALA A 18 -56.78 8.20 120.61
CA ALA A 18 -55.75 7.17 120.65
C ALA A 18 -55.82 6.27 119.41
N GLN A 19 -57.03 5.90 118.98
CA GLN A 19 -57.25 5.13 117.77
C GLN A 19 -56.84 5.91 116.51
N ALA A 20 -57.27 7.17 116.38
CA ALA A 20 -56.88 8.03 115.26
C ALA A 20 -55.37 8.29 115.22
N LYS A 21 -54.71 8.43 116.39
CA LYS A 21 -53.26 8.57 116.48
C LYS A 21 -52.55 7.30 116.00
N LYS A 22 -53.03 6.12 116.41
CA LYS A 22 -52.50 4.84 115.97
C LYS A 22 -52.67 4.64 114.46
N GLU A 23 -53.83 4.95 113.92
CA GLU A 23 -54.09 4.88 112.47
C GLU A 23 -53.20 5.85 111.67
N LEU A 24 -52.93 7.04 112.22
CA LEU A 24 -52.04 8.04 111.62
C LEU A 24 -50.58 7.57 111.65
N ASP A 25 -50.12 6.99 112.75
CA ASP A 25 -48.78 6.41 112.87
C ASP A 25 -48.61 5.20 111.93
N ASP A 26 -49.61 4.31 111.84
CA ASP A 26 -49.64 3.20 110.88
C ASP A 26 -49.67 3.68 109.42
N ALA A 27 -50.35 4.79 109.12
CA ALA A 27 -50.35 5.40 107.80
C ALA A 27 -48.99 6.04 107.46
N ARG A 28 -48.33 6.68 108.44
CA ARG A 28 -46.97 7.23 108.29
C ARG A 28 -45.96 6.13 108.04
N GLU A 29 -45.96 5.06 108.83
CA GLU A 29 -45.06 3.92 108.61
C GLU A 29 -45.28 3.28 107.23
N ARG A 30 -46.54 3.14 106.79
CA ARG A 30 -46.84 2.66 105.43
C ARG A 30 -46.31 3.60 104.35
N GLY A 31 -46.41 4.91 104.54
CA GLY A 31 -45.86 5.92 103.65
C GLY A 31 -44.33 5.85 103.57
N GLU A 32 -43.66 5.77 104.71
CA GLU A 32 -42.20 5.63 104.80
C GLU A 32 -41.71 4.34 104.15
N ARG A 33 -42.39 3.21 104.40
CA ARG A 33 -42.06 1.92 103.75
C ARG A 33 -42.26 1.98 102.23
N ALA A 34 -43.33 2.63 101.76
CA ALA A 34 -43.59 2.80 100.33
C ALA A 34 -42.52 3.69 99.67
N GLN A 35 -42.11 4.76 100.33
CA GLN A 35 -41.05 5.66 99.86
C GLN A 35 -39.69 4.95 99.83
N GLN A 36 -39.34 4.20 100.88
CA GLN A 36 -38.12 3.37 100.91
C GLN A 36 -38.10 2.34 99.77
N LEU A 37 -39.22 1.68 99.49
CA LEU A 37 -39.34 0.74 98.37
C LEU A 37 -39.16 1.44 97.01
N GLN A 38 -39.71 2.66 96.86
CA GLN A 38 -39.55 3.45 95.65
C GLN A 38 -38.09 3.89 95.45
N ASP A 39 -37.42 4.34 96.51
CA ASP A 39 -36.01 4.73 96.47
C ASP A 39 -35.10 3.53 96.18
N GLN A 40 -35.36 2.37 96.79
CA GLN A 40 -34.67 1.12 96.46
C GLN A 40 -34.87 0.70 95.00
N ARG A 41 -36.09 0.86 94.47
CA ARG A 41 -36.38 0.56 93.06
C ARG A 41 -35.65 1.52 92.12
N LEU A 42 -35.62 2.80 92.45
CA LEU A 42 -34.90 3.81 91.67
C LEU A 42 -33.39 3.54 91.68
N ALA A 43 -32.81 3.23 92.83
CA ALA A 43 -31.39 2.90 92.97
C ALA A 43 -31.01 1.64 92.16
N ARG A 44 -31.86 0.60 92.16
CA ARG A 44 -31.64 -0.60 91.32
C ARG A 44 -31.67 -0.26 89.83
N LEU A 45 -32.68 0.50 89.39
CA LEU A 45 -32.78 0.95 87.99
C LEU A 45 -31.59 1.81 87.56
N GLN A 46 -31.06 2.66 88.44
CA GLN A 46 -29.85 3.44 88.16
C GLN A 46 -28.63 2.54 88.04
N ALA A 47 -28.44 1.59 88.96
CA ALA A 47 -27.34 0.63 88.92
C ALA A 47 -27.37 -0.25 87.65
N ASP A 48 -28.56 -0.74 87.26
CA ASP A 48 -28.73 -1.54 86.05
C ASP A 48 -28.37 -0.73 84.78
N LYS A 49 -28.84 0.52 84.71
CA LYS A 49 -28.49 1.44 83.60
C LYS A 49 -27.01 1.77 83.55
N GLU A 50 -26.39 2.02 84.70
CA GLU A 50 -24.94 2.27 84.79
C GLU A 50 -24.13 1.05 84.35
N ALA A 51 -24.56 -0.16 84.72
CA ALA A 51 -23.96 -1.41 84.28
C ALA A 51 -24.10 -1.61 82.76
N GLU A 52 -25.26 -1.35 82.17
CA GLU A 52 -25.45 -1.41 80.71
C GLU A 52 -24.54 -0.41 79.98
N VAL A 53 -24.46 0.84 80.47
CA VAL A 53 -23.58 1.87 79.89
C VAL A 53 -22.10 1.48 80.03
N ALA A 54 -21.70 0.90 81.17
CA ALA A 54 -20.34 0.44 81.39
C ALA A 54 -19.97 -0.71 80.44
N LYS A 55 -20.90 -1.65 80.21
CA LYS A 55 -20.73 -2.76 79.27
C LYS A 55 -20.61 -2.25 77.84
N ALA A 56 -21.52 -1.39 77.38
CA ALA A 56 -21.47 -0.80 76.04
C ALA A 56 -20.16 0.01 75.81
N ARG A 57 -19.69 0.74 76.83
CA ARG A 57 -18.40 1.44 76.77
C ARG A 57 -17.21 0.49 76.70
N ALA A 58 -17.26 -0.67 77.38
CA ALA A 58 -16.20 -1.66 77.31
C ALA A 58 -16.12 -2.31 75.93
N GLU A 59 -17.28 -2.72 75.39
CA GLU A 59 -17.40 -3.28 74.03
C GLU A 59 -16.90 -2.27 72.98
N GLY A 60 -17.30 -1.00 73.08
CA GLY A 60 -16.83 0.06 72.19
C GLY A 60 -15.32 0.32 72.28
N ARG A 61 -14.71 0.20 73.47
CA ARG A 61 -13.25 0.31 73.62
C ARG A 61 -12.51 -0.86 72.99
N GLU A 62 -13.03 -2.08 73.12
CA GLU A 62 -12.44 -3.26 72.47
C GLU A 62 -12.52 -3.15 70.94
N GLU A 63 -13.67 -2.70 70.42
CA GLU A 63 -13.86 -2.52 68.99
C GLU A 63 -12.95 -1.40 68.43
N LEU A 64 -12.81 -0.30 69.15
CA LEU A 64 -11.86 0.77 68.82
C LEU A 64 -10.43 0.22 68.77
N ARG A 65 -10.01 -0.56 69.76
CA ARG A 65 -8.67 -1.17 69.81
C ARG A 65 -8.43 -2.13 68.63
N ARG A 66 -9.44 -2.89 68.22
CA ARG A 66 -9.37 -3.77 67.04
C ARG A 66 -9.22 -2.96 65.76
N LEU A 67 -9.97 -1.87 65.62
CA LEU A 67 -9.87 -0.98 64.45
C LEU A 67 -8.51 -0.28 64.38
N GLU A 68 -7.98 0.18 65.51
CA GLU A 68 -6.63 0.78 65.59
C GLU A 68 -5.55 -0.23 65.17
N GLN A 69 -5.63 -1.48 65.61
CA GLN A 69 -4.70 -2.54 65.17
C GLN A 69 -4.79 -2.81 63.67
N ARG A 70 -6.00 -2.87 63.11
CA ARG A 70 -6.17 -3.04 61.66
C ARG A 70 -5.62 -1.85 60.87
N LEU A 71 -5.75 -0.63 61.38
CA LEU A 71 -5.20 0.57 60.75
C LEU A 71 -3.68 0.54 60.74
N THR A 72 -3.03 0.15 61.84
CA THR A 72 -1.56 0.05 61.90
C THR A 72 -1.03 -1.05 60.98
N GLU A 73 -1.69 -2.21 60.92
CA GLU A 73 -1.36 -3.28 59.99
C GLU A 73 -1.50 -2.85 58.53
N ALA A 74 -2.59 -2.14 58.19
CA ALA A 74 -2.80 -1.61 56.84
C ALA A 74 -1.71 -0.61 56.45
N HIS A 75 -1.36 0.33 57.33
CA HIS A 75 -0.27 1.28 57.10
C HIS A 75 1.09 0.58 56.93
N ALA A 76 1.37 -0.46 57.71
CA ALA A 76 2.61 -1.24 57.59
C ALA A 76 2.68 -1.99 56.25
N LEU A 77 1.57 -2.56 55.79
CA LEU A 77 1.48 -3.21 54.48
C LEU A 77 1.68 -2.21 53.34
N GLU A 78 1.05 -1.03 53.41
CA GLU A 78 1.27 0.03 52.43
C GLU A 78 2.72 0.49 52.37
N ALA A 79 3.39 0.62 53.52
CA ALA A 79 4.80 1.00 53.56
C ALA A 79 5.70 -0.04 52.88
N LYS A 80 5.45 -1.34 53.12
CA LYS A 80 6.17 -2.44 52.44
C LYS A 80 5.93 -2.43 50.94
N ASN A 81 4.68 -2.30 50.50
CA ASN A 81 4.34 -2.24 49.09
C ASN A 81 5.00 -1.04 48.38
N LYS A 82 5.06 0.13 49.04
CA LYS A 82 5.77 1.30 48.51
C LYS A 82 7.28 1.05 48.39
N GLU A 83 7.89 0.40 49.36
CA GLU A 83 9.33 0.07 49.33
C GLU A 83 9.66 -0.92 48.19
N GLU A 84 8.86 -1.97 48.02
CA GLU A 84 9.00 -2.94 46.93
C GLU A 84 8.82 -2.27 45.56
N ALA A 85 7.82 -1.39 45.43
CA ALA A 85 7.60 -0.62 44.21
C ALA A 85 8.80 0.30 43.88
N ILE A 86 9.40 0.94 44.89
CA ILE A 86 10.61 1.77 44.70
C ILE A 86 11.79 0.91 44.25
N LYS A 87 12.01 -0.27 44.87
CA LYS A 87 13.06 -1.21 44.46
C LYS A 87 12.89 -1.66 43.01
N TRP A 88 11.67 -2.04 42.63
CA TRP A 88 11.36 -2.49 41.28
C TRP A 88 11.57 -1.37 40.25
N ASN A 89 11.06 -0.16 40.53
CA ASN A 89 11.25 1.00 39.66
C ASN A 89 12.73 1.37 39.49
N LYS A 90 13.54 1.27 40.56
CA LYS A 90 14.98 1.52 40.49
C LYS A 90 15.68 0.50 39.58
N GLN A 91 15.36 -0.78 39.70
CA GLN A 91 15.91 -1.82 38.82
C GLN A 91 15.53 -1.61 37.36
N LEU A 92 14.27 -1.24 37.10
CA LEU A 92 13.79 -0.96 35.74
C LEU A 92 14.51 0.25 35.11
N LEU A 93 14.73 1.32 35.88
CA LEU A 93 15.48 2.50 35.42
C LEU A 93 16.94 2.15 35.10
N GLU A 94 17.56 1.29 35.90
CA GLU A 94 18.94 0.85 35.69
C GLU A 94 19.07 -0.01 34.41
N GLN A 95 18.11 -0.91 34.18
CA GLN A 95 18.02 -1.69 32.94
C GLN A 95 17.81 -0.78 31.72
N ALA A 96 16.86 0.14 31.78
CA ALA A 96 16.60 1.10 30.70
C ALA A 96 17.83 1.98 30.40
N ALA A 97 18.60 2.37 31.42
CA ALA A 97 19.84 3.12 31.24
C ALA A 97 20.95 2.31 30.56
N GLN A 98 21.08 1.02 30.90
CA GLN A 98 22.03 0.11 30.25
C GLN A 98 21.68 -0.13 28.78
N GLU A 99 20.41 -0.41 28.48
CA GLU A 99 19.91 -0.56 27.11
C GLU A 99 20.10 0.72 26.30
N GLY A 100 19.79 1.88 26.89
CA GLY A 100 20.00 3.18 26.25
C GLY A 100 21.47 3.44 25.91
N LYS A 101 22.40 3.04 26.79
CA LYS A 101 23.85 3.15 26.52
C LYS A 101 24.28 2.21 25.39
N ALA A 102 23.81 0.97 25.39
CA ALA A 102 24.12 0.00 24.33
C ALA A 102 23.60 0.48 22.95
N LEU A 103 22.37 0.97 22.89
CA LEU A 103 21.78 1.53 21.67
C LEU A 103 22.55 2.76 21.17
N LYS A 104 23.02 3.61 22.07
CA LYS A 104 23.86 4.77 21.71
C LYS A 104 25.20 4.33 21.11
N ASP A 105 25.85 3.34 21.72
CA ASP A 105 27.12 2.79 21.21
C ASP A 105 26.94 2.10 19.84
N GLU A 106 25.82 1.41 19.62
CA GLU A 106 25.47 0.84 18.29
C GLU A 106 25.20 1.92 17.25
N ARG A 107 24.48 2.98 17.63
CA ARG A 107 24.21 4.12 16.74
C ARG A 107 25.49 4.81 16.31
N ASP A 108 26.42 5.04 17.24
CA ASP A 108 27.67 5.72 16.93
C ASP A 108 28.56 4.83 16.04
N LYS A 109 28.61 3.51 16.27
CA LYS A 109 29.26 2.55 15.34
C LYS A 109 28.60 2.52 13.96
N ALA A 110 27.27 2.63 13.88
CA ALA A 110 26.55 2.68 12.62
C ALA A 110 26.87 3.98 11.85
N ALA A 111 26.98 5.11 12.56
CA ALA A 111 27.40 6.38 11.96
C ALA A 111 28.81 6.30 11.38
N ASP A 112 29.76 5.67 12.09
CA ASP A 112 31.13 5.45 11.59
C ASP A 112 31.13 4.58 10.31
N ARG A 113 30.33 3.50 10.29
CA ARG A 113 30.17 2.64 9.10
C ARG A 113 29.55 3.41 7.92
N MET A 114 28.54 4.24 8.18
CA MET A 114 27.93 5.09 7.14
C MET A 114 28.94 6.09 6.59
N HIS A 115 29.77 6.71 7.44
CA HIS A 115 30.81 7.62 7.00
C HIS A 115 31.86 6.92 6.13
N ALA A 116 32.30 5.73 6.53
CA ALA A 116 33.23 4.91 5.74
C ALA A 116 32.63 4.51 4.37
N ALA A 117 31.37 4.10 4.33
CA ALA A 117 30.67 3.77 3.10
C ALA A 117 30.52 5.00 2.17
N ALA A 118 30.25 6.19 2.73
CA ALA A 118 30.18 7.42 1.94
C ALA A 118 31.52 7.78 1.28
N LEU A 119 32.64 7.57 1.98
CA LEU A 119 33.98 7.73 1.40
C LEU A 119 34.22 6.75 0.24
N GLN A 120 33.85 5.48 0.41
CA GLN A 120 33.97 4.47 -0.66
C GLN A 120 33.14 4.84 -1.89
N VAL A 121 31.89 5.28 -1.70
CA VAL A 121 31.03 5.74 -2.80
C VAL A 121 31.65 6.93 -3.54
N ARG A 122 32.25 7.87 -2.81
CA ARG A 122 32.95 9.01 -3.42
C ARG A 122 34.13 8.56 -4.29
N ASP A 123 34.90 7.59 -3.84
CA ASP A 123 36.04 7.08 -4.60
C ASP A 123 35.63 6.27 -5.83
N LEU A 124 34.59 5.42 -5.70
CA LEU A 124 33.98 4.72 -6.83
C LEU A 124 33.41 5.69 -7.87
N LYS A 125 32.79 6.79 -7.44
CA LYS A 125 32.27 7.81 -8.36
C LYS A 125 33.39 8.51 -9.14
N LYS A 126 34.50 8.85 -8.47
CA LYS A 126 35.69 9.37 -9.17
C LYS A 126 36.27 8.36 -10.16
N ALA A 127 36.27 7.07 -9.82
CA ALA A 127 36.75 6.01 -10.72
C ALA A 127 35.82 5.85 -11.93
N GLN A 128 34.50 5.91 -11.73
CA GLN A 128 33.50 5.92 -12.80
C GLN A 128 33.70 7.12 -13.73
N ASP A 129 33.86 8.33 -13.19
CA ASP A 129 34.07 9.54 -13.99
C ASP A 129 35.35 9.43 -14.85
N ARG A 130 36.42 8.84 -14.31
CA ARG A 130 37.66 8.56 -15.07
C ARG A 130 37.43 7.58 -16.21
N LEU A 131 36.76 6.45 -15.94
CA LEU A 131 36.41 5.45 -16.95
C LEU A 131 35.48 6.02 -18.02
N GLU A 132 34.53 6.87 -17.65
CA GLU A 132 33.67 7.57 -18.61
C GLU A 132 34.46 8.55 -19.48
N GLN A 133 35.42 9.29 -18.92
CA GLN A 133 36.30 10.17 -19.70
C GLN A 133 37.19 9.38 -20.66
N GLU A 134 37.77 8.26 -20.23
CA GLU A 134 38.56 7.37 -21.09
C GLU A 134 37.71 6.74 -22.20
N ALA A 135 36.49 6.29 -21.89
CA ALA A 135 35.55 5.77 -22.87
C ALA A 135 35.10 6.83 -23.89
N ARG A 136 34.89 8.08 -23.44
CA ARG A 136 34.58 9.23 -24.32
C ARG A 136 35.77 9.59 -25.21
N ALA A 137 37.00 9.55 -24.69
CA ALA A 137 38.22 9.79 -25.45
C ALA A 137 38.48 8.71 -26.51
N SER A 138 38.26 7.43 -26.18
CA SER A 138 38.44 6.30 -27.09
C SER A 138 37.41 6.26 -28.23
N LYS A 139 36.12 6.54 -27.94
CA LYS A 139 35.05 6.50 -28.96
C LYS A 139 35.07 7.67 -29.95
N ALA A 140 35.52 8.85 -29.55
CA ALA A 140 35.61 10.02 -30.44
C ALA A 140 36.69 9.84 -31.53
N GLN A 141 37.81 9.19 -31.21
CA GLN A 141 38.90 8.96 -32.16
C GLN A 141 38.57 7.85 -33.17
N ALA A 142 37.92 6.76 -32.72
CA ALA A 142 37.48 5.66 -33.58
C ALA A 142 36.37 6.11 -34.56
N THR A 143 35.44 6.97 -34.13
CA THR A 143 34.38 7.50 -35.00
C THR A 143 34.90 8.49 -36.03
N LEU A 144 35.88 9.34 -35.70
CA LEU A 144 36.53 10.24 -36.66
C LEU A 144 37.37 9.50 -37.71
N GLN A 145 38.07 8.43 -37.32
CA GLN A 145 38.80 7.58 -38.27
C GLN A 145 37.83 6.81 -39.17
N ALA A 146 36.77 6.21 -38.61
CA ALA A 146 35.75 5.51 -39.39
C ALA A 146 35.03 6.46 -40.36
N LEU A 147 34.67 7.68 -39.94
CA LEU A 147 34.10 8.72 -40.82
C LEU A 147 35.08 9.17 -41.91
N GLY A 148 36.38 9.27 -41.59
CA GLY A 148 37.42 9.58 -42.57
C GLY A 148 37.57 8.50 -43.65
N GLU A 149 37.55 7.22 -43.25
CA GLU A 149 37.54 6.08 -44.17
C GLU A 149 36.26 6.00 -44.99
N PHE A 150 35.10 6.21 -44.35
CA PHE A 150 33.81 6.26 -45.05
C PHE A 150 33.78 7.38 -46.08
N ARG A 151 34.32 8.56 -45.75
CA ARG A 151 34.43 9.69 -46.68
C ARG A 151 35.32 9.35 -47.87
N LYS A 152 36.47 8.69 -47.65
CA LYS A 152 37.37 8.21 -48.72
C LYS A 152 36.67 7.18 -49.62
N LYS A 153 35.96 6.21 -49.04
CA LYS A 153 35.16 5.22 -49.78
C LYS A 153 34.02 5.87 -50.56
N LEU A 154 33.34 6.87 -50.00
CA LEU A 154 32.28 7.62 -50.67
C LEU A 154 32.81 8.43 -51.86
N THR A 155 33.98 9.07 -51.73
CA THR A 155 34.62 9.78 -52.84
C THR A 155 35.10 8.83 -53.93
N ALA A 156 35.67 7.68 -53.56
CA ALA A 156 36.07 6.65 -54.52
C ALA A 156 34.85 6.05 -55.25
N GLY A 157 33.75 5.79 -54.52
CA GLY A 157 32.49 5.31 -55.11
C GLY A 157 31.83 6.32 -56.03
N LYS A 158 31.83 7.63 -55.67
CA LYS A 158 31.37 8.69 -56.57
C LYS A 158 32.22 8.82 -57.84
N GLN A 159 33.53 8.59 -57.73
CA GLN A 159 34.42 8.59 -58.89
C GLN A 159 34.15 7.37 -59.78
N ALA A 160 34.07 6.17 -59.19
CA ALA A 160 33.71 4.95 -59.90
C ALA A 160 32.33 5.03 -60.58
N LEU A 161 31.34 5.69 -59.97
CA LEU A 161 30.03 5.96 -60.60
C LEU A 161 30.13 6.92 -61.78
N ARG A 162 31.01 7.93 -61.72
CA ARG A 162 31.28 8.83 -62.85
C ARG A 162 32.01 8.11 -63.97
N ASP A 163 32.94 7.22 -63.63
CA ASP A 163 33.70 6.42 -64.60
C ASP A 163 32.78 5.37 -65.24
N MET A 164 31.95 4.66 -64.47
CA MET A 164 30.90 3.77 -65.00
C MET A 164 29.88 4.52 -65.85
N ARG A 165 29.52 5.76 -65.50
CA ARG A 165 28.61 6.58 -66.32
C ARG A 165 29.26 6.97 -67.64
N ARG A 166 30.55 7.34 -67.63
CA ARG A 166 31.32 7.55 -68.88
C ARG A 166 31.43 6.28 -69.69
N GLU A 167 31.64 5.14 -69.06
CA GLU A 167 31.69 3.84 -69.73
C GLU A 167 30.34 3.47 -70.31
N GLN A 168 29.23 3.75 -69.60
CA GLN A 168 27.87 3.62 -70.12
C GLN A 168 27.62 4.58 -71.29
N ASP A 169 28.07 5.83 -71.21
CA ASP A 169 27.91 6.82 -72.30
C ASP A 169 28.71 6.38 -73.54
N ASN A 170 29.95 5.89 -73.35
CA ASN A 170 30.78 5.32 -74.42
C ASN A 170 30.16 4.05 -75.00
N MET A 171 29.64 3.14 -74.16
CA MET A 171 28.93 1.94 -74.61
C MET A 171 27.64 2.30 -75.35
N MET A 172 26.93 3.35 -74.94
CA MET A 172 25.75 3.86 -75.65
C MET A 172 26.14 4.49 -76.98
N GLU A 173 27.28 5.14 -77.08
CA GLU A 173 27.81 5.70 -78.33
C GLU A 173 28.26 4.58 -79.29
N GLU A 174 28.93 3.54 -78.78
CA GLU A 174 29.25 2.32 -79.52
C GLU A 174 27.98 1.55 -79.93
N ALA A 175 27.00 1.42 -79.04
CA ALA A 175 25.73 0.79 -79.34
C ALA A 175 24.95 1.59 -80.39
N ASN A 176 24.93 2.93 -80.31
CA ASN A 176 24.31 3.78 -81.33
C ASN A 176 25.02 3.67 -82.69
N SER A 177 26.35 3.53 -82.68
CA SER A 177 27.14 3.24 -83.89
C SER A 177 26.81 1.87 -84.48
N MET A 178 26.70 0.84 -83.63
CA MET A 178 26.24 -0.49 -84.04
C MET A 178 24.77 -0.48 -84.51
N PHE A 179 23.89 0.27 -83.86
CA PHE A 179 22.50 0.41 -84.29
C PHE A 179 22.40 1.16 -85.62
N ALA A 180 23.27 2.12 -85.89
CA ALA A 180 23.35 2.79 -87.19
C ALA A 180 23.79 1.81 -88.29
N SER A 181 24.81 0.99 -88.04
CA SER A 181 25.26 -0.03 -89.01
C SER A 181 24.22 -1.13 -89.22
N VAL A 182 23.58 -1.59 -88.14
CA VAL A 182 22.46 -2.55 -88.21
C VAL A 182 21.23 -1.92 -88.88
N SER A 183 20.99 -0.62 -88.72
CA SER A 183 19.90 0.08 -89.42
C SER A 183 20.18 0.23 -90.91
N GLU A 184 21.45 0.41 -91.32
CA GLU A 184 21.86 0.34 -92.73
C GLU A 184 21.70 -1.09 -93.29
N GLU A 185 22.04 -2.12 -92.50
CA GLU A 185 21.81 -3.52 -92.87
C GLU A 185 20.32 -3.88 -92.93
N ILE A 186 19.49 -3.38 -91.99
CA ILE A 186 18.03 -3.54 -91.98
C ILE A 186 17.40 -2.77 -93.16
N ALA A 187 17.89 -1.58 -93.52
CA ALA A 187 17.41 -0.86 -94.70
C ALA A 187 17.73 -1.63 -95.99
N SER A 188 18.91 -2.25 -96.07
CA SER A 188 19.30 -3.19 -97.12
C SER A 188 18.40 -4.44 -97.15
N TYR A 189 18.14 -5.07 -96.00
CA TYR A 189 17.22 -6.21 -95.85
C TYR A 189 15.76 -5.87 -96.18
N CYS A 190 15.28 -4.69 -95.77
CA CYS A 190 13.93 -4.22 -96.05
C CYS A 190 13.73 -3.91 -97.54
N SER A 191 14.77 -3.47 -98.26
CA SER A 191 14.75 -3.37 -99.73
C SER A 191 14.59 -4.74 -100.42
N PHE A 192 15.02 -5.81 -99.74
CA PHE A 192 14.91 -7.20 -100.19
C PHE A 192 13.58 -7.86 -99.76
N ILE A 193 13.00 -7.46 -98.61
CA ILE A 193 11.77 -8.01 -98.02
C ILE A 193 10.50 -7.29 -98.49
N ALA A 194 10.56 -6.01 -98.89
CA ALA A 194 9.39 -5.27 -99.37
C ALA A 194 8.58 -5.97 -100.50
N PRO A 195 9.18 -6.75 -101.42
CA PRO A 195 8.43 -7.56 -102.40
C PRO A 195 7.68 -8.77 -101.79
N LEU A 196 8.02 -9.21 -100.57
CA LEU A 196 7.39 -10.36 -99.89
C LEU A 196 6.11 -9.98 -99.12
N ALA A 197 5.89 -8.69 -98.85
CA ALA A 197 4.75 -8.20 -98.05
C ALA A 197 3.40 -8.15 -98.79
N PHE A 198 3.29 -8.76 -99.98
CA PHE A 198 2.01 -8.95 -100.68
C PHE A 198 1.68 -10.43 -100.90
N GLN A 199 1.78 -11.25 -99.84
CA GLN A 199 1.19 -12.60 -99.83
C GLN A 199 0.45 -12.89 -98.52
N ARG A 200 -0.89 -12.97 -98.67
CA ARG A 200 -1.99 -13.59 -97.88
C ARG A 200 -1.92 -13.79 -96.35
N PRO A 201 -3.09 -13.74 -95.68
CA PRO A 201 -3.25 -13.47 -94.25
C PRO A 201 -3.25 -14.70 -93.32
N ASP A 202 -2.48 -15.75 -93.62
CA ASP A 202 -2.58 -17.01 -92.86
C ASP A 202 -1.50 -17.17 -91.76
N GLN A 203 -0.69 -16.15 -91.48
CA GLN A 203 0.39 -16.23 -90.48
C GLN A 203 0.54 -14.94 -89.66
N ILE A 204 -0.33 -14.74 -88.67
CA ILE A 204 -0.09 -13.77 -87.60
C ILE A 204 0.19 -14.55 -86.31
N HIS A 205 1.46 -14.61 -85.89
CA HIS A 205 1.82 -14.98 -84.52
C HIS A 205 1.75 -13.73 -83.63
N THR A 206 0.67 -13.60 -82.87
CA THR A 206 0.64 -12.73 -81.69
C THR A 206 1.45 -13.40 -80.57
N GLU A 207 2.65 -12.93 -80.27
CA GLU A 207 3.44 -13.44 -79.14
C GLU A 207 2.75 -13.08 -77.81
N ARG A 208 2.08 -14.08 -77.21
CA ARG A 208 1.62 -14.04 -75.82
C ARG A 208 2.85 -14.10 -74.90
N LEU A 209 2.91 -13.22 -73.90
CA LEU A 209 3.83 -13.37 -72.74
C LEU A 209 3.77 -14.81 -72.24
N THR A 210 4.92 -15.47 -72.15
CA THR A 210 4.97 -16.89 -71.83
C THR A 210 4.60 -17.09 -70.36
N GLN A 211 3.88 -18.18 -70.04
CA GLN A 211 3.53 -18.56 -68.66
C GLN A 211 4.76 -18.55 -67.74
N GLU A 212 5.93 -18.85 -68.29
CA GLU A 212 7.20 -18.92 -67.57
C GLU A 212 7.68 -17.55 -67.05
N GLN A 213 7.49 -16.48 -67.84
CA GLN A 213 7.85 -15.11 -67.44
C GLN A 213 6.95 -14.61 -66.29
N LEU A 214 5.65 -14.93 -66.34
CA LEU A 214 4.71 -14.61 -65.27
C LEU A 214 5.04 -15.39 -63.98
N ALA A 215 5.38 -16.68 -64.10
CA ALA A 215 5.76 -17.51 -62.97
C ALA A 215 7.05 -17.01 -62.28
N LYS A 216 8.05 -16.56 -63.05
CA LYS A 216 9.30 -15.98 -62.51
C LYS A 216 9.03 -14.68 -61.74
N GLY A 217 8.17 -13.80 -62.26
CA GLY A 217 7.77 -12.56 -61.56
C GLY A 217 7.06 -12.83 -60.23
N LEU A 218 6.10 -13.76 -60.23
CA LEU A 218 5.36 -14.12 -59.02
C LEU A 218 6.28 -14.75 -57.95
N LYS A 219 7.19 -15.63 -58.36
CA LYS A 219 8.18 -16.25 -57.47
C LYS A 219 9.08 -15.21 -56.80
N HIS A 220 9.49 -14.17 -57.54
CA HIS A 220 10.29 -13.08 -57.01
C HIS A 220 9.52 -12.25 -55.98
N MET A 221 8.26 -11.89 -56.24
CA MET A 221 7.44 -11.13 -55.29
C MET A 221 7.17 -11.89 -53.99
N VAL A 222 6.84 -13.19 -54.10
CA VAL A 222 6.62 -14.05 -52.93
C VAL A 222 7.89 -14.15 -52.08
N GLY A 223 9.07 -14.24 -52.71
CA GLY A 223 10.36 -14.22 -52.02
C GLY A 223 10.59 -12.94 -51.23
N LYS A 224 10.32 -11.77 -51.83
CA LYS A 224 10.44 -10.47 -51.16
C LYS A 224 9.47 -10.33 -49.98
N TYR A 225 8.22 -10.77 -50.14
CA TYR A 225 7.22 -10.71 -49.07
C TYR A 225 7.63 -11.58 -47.87
N ARG A 226 8.13 -12.79 -48.12
CA ARG A 226 8.62 -13.69 -47.05
C ARG A 226 9.78 -13.06 -46.27
N ALA A 227 10.77 -12.51 -46.97
CA ALA A 227 11.93 -11.87 -46.33
C ALA A 227 11.50 -10.67 -45.45
N ALA A 228 10.56 -9.84 -45.92
CA ALA A 228 10.02 -8.74 -45.13
C ALA A 228 9.23 -9.26 -43.90
N SER A 229 8.43 -10.31 -44.07
CA SER A 229 7.68 -10.92 -42.97
C SER A 229 8.58 -11.49 -41.87
N GLU A 230 9.69 -12.13 -42.23
CA GLU A 230 10.67 -12.65 -41.27
C GLU A 230 11.36 -11.53 -40.49
N GLN A 231 11.67 -10.41 -41.15
CA GLN A 231 12.24 -9.24 -40.50
C GLN A 231 11.27 -8.60 -39.51
N CYS A 232 9.99 -8.44 -39.88
CA CYS A 232 8.95 -7.92 -38.99
C CYS A 232 8.78 -8.80 -37.75
N ARG A 233 8.80 -10.14 -37.92
CA ARG A 233 8.74 -11.09 -36.81
C ARG A 233 9.92 -10.92 -35.86
N GLY A 234 11.15 -10.83 -36.38
CA GLY A 234 12.36 -10.66 -35.57
C GLY A 234 12.32 -9.38 -34.72
N LEU A 235 11.93 -8.26 -35.34
CA LEU A 235 11.80 -6.98 -34.64
C LEU A 235 10.71 -7.00 -33.57
N ASN A 236 9.57 -7.64 -33.83
CA ASN A 236 8.49 -7.76 -32.85
C ASN A 236 8.98 -8.51 -31.59
N VAL A 237 9.70 -9.63 -31.76
CA VAL A 237 10.27 -10.39 -30.64
C VAL A 237 11.26 -9.55 -29.82
N GLU A 238 12.15 -8.81 -30.48
CA GLU A 238 13.12 -7.95 -29.80
C GLU A 238 12.43 -6.85 -28.97
N VAL A 239 11.42 -6.19 -29.55
CA VAL A 239 10.63 -5.16 -28.86
C VAL A 239 9.89 -5.74 -27.65
N GLN A 240 9.28 -6.92 -27.76
CA GLN A 240 8.61 -7.56 -26.63
C GLN A 240 9.61 -7.96 -25.52
N ASN A 241 10.79 -8.46 -25.88
CA ASN A 241 11.83 -8.81 -24.90
C ASN A 241 12.34 -7.58 -24.14
N LEU A 242 12.55 -6.46 -24.83
CA LEU A 242 12.98 -5.19 -24.22
C LEU A 242 11.93 -4.62 -23.26
N LYS A 243 10.64 -4.78 -23.57
CA LYS A 243 9.55 -4.42 -22.66
C LYS A 243 9.43 -5.38 -21.46
N GLY A 244 10.14 -6.51 -21.45
CA GLY A 244 10.10 -7.51 -20.39
C GLY A 244 9.10 -8.64 -20.66
N SER A 245 9.47 -9.86 -20.26
CA SER A 245 8.66 -11.08 -20.43
C SER A 245 7.43 -11.12 -19.52
N MET A 246 7.43 -10.34 -18.44
CA MET A 246 6.30 -10.15 -17.53
C MET A 246 6.07 -8.67 -17.38
N ARG A 247 4.81 -8.25 -17.57
CA ARG A 247 4.39 -6.85 -17.44
C ARG A 247 3.19 -6.77 -16.52
N VAL A 248 3.20 -5.81 -15.61
CA VAL A 248 2.16 -5.52 -14.64
C VAL A 248 1.58 -4.15 -14.95
N MET A 249 0.32 -4.13 -15.38
CA MET A 249 -0.43 -2.92 -15.67
C MET A 249 -1.47 -2.68 -14.57
N CYS A 250 -1.53 -1.46 -14.05
CA CYS A 250 -2.56 -1.04 -13.12
C CYS A 250 -3.70 -0.34 -13.88
N ARG A 251 -4.96 -0.68 -13.57
CA ARG A 251 -6.12 0.01 -14.12
C ARG A 251 -7.08 0.40 -13.01
N VAL A 252 -7.35 1.69 -12.89
CA VAL A 252 -8.30 2.26 -11.96
C VAL A 252 -9.60 2.54 -12.69
N ARG A 253 -10.69 1.90 -12.26
CA ARG A 253 -12.02 2.12 -12.86
C ARG A 253 -12.58 3.49 -12.46
N PRO A 254 -13.48 4.07 -13.28
CA PRO A 254 -14.33 5.18 -12.84
C PRO A 254 -15.11 4.86 -11.57
N LEU A 255 -15.31 5.88 -10.73
CA LEU A 255 -16.23 5.81 -9.59
C LEU A 255 -17.67 5.73 -10.10
N LYS A 256 -18.49 4.90 -9.45
CA LYS A 256 -19.92 4.83 -9.73
C LYS A 256 -20.63 6.03 -9.10
N GLU A 257 -21.83 6.34 -9.56
CA GLU A 257 -22.66 7.44 -9.02
C GLU A 257 -22.83 7.35 -7.49
N ASN A 258 -22.98 6.14 -6.96
CA ASN A 258 -23.12 5.90 -5.51
C ASN A 258 -21.81 6.03 -4.70
N GLU A 259 -20.68 6.27 -5.36
CA GLU A 259 -19.33 6.30 -4.75
C GLU A 259 -18.70 7.71 -4.82
N GLN A 260 -19.37 8.70 -5.42
CA GLN A 260 -18.82 10.04 -5.66
C GLN A 260 -18.70 10.93 -4.41
N GLY A 261 -19.23 10.48 -3.26
CA GLY A 261 -19.18 11.22 -1.98
C GLY A 261 -17.91 11.01 -1.15
N ASP A 262 -17.13 9.97 -1.44
CA ASP A 262 -15.84 9.69 -0.80
C ASP A 262 -14.72 10.20 -1.72
N GLY A 263 -13.99 11.23 -1.30
CA GLY A 263 -12.97 11.88 -2.13
C GLY A 263 -11.93 10.89 -2.72
N THR A 264 -11.43 11.20 -3.93
CA THR A 264 -10.42 10.38 -4.61
C THR A 264 -9.10 10.37 -3.84
N VAL A 265 -8.70 9.21 -3.34
CA VAL A 265 -7.42 8.99 -2.64
C VAL A 265 -6.24 8.67 -3.56
N LEU A 266 -6.44 8.73 -4.88
CA LEU A 266 -5.48 8.30 -5.90
C LEU A 266 -4.92 9.48 -6.69
N ASN A 267 -3.60 9.51 -6.80
CA ASN A 267 -2.86 10.44 -7.65
C ASN A 267 -2.00 9.66 -8.65
N PHE A 268 -2.12 10.00 -9.93
CA PHE A 268 -1.27 9.44 -10.99
C PHE A 268 -0.08 10.39 -11.20
N ARG A 269 1.13 9.84 -11.12
CA ARG A 269 2.36 10.56 -11.47
C ARG A 269 2.85 10.11 -12.85
N GLU A 270 3.77 10.86 -13.42
CA GLU A 270 4.44 10.48 -14.67
C GLU A 270 5.20 9.15 -14.48
N GLU A 271 5.35 8.36 -15.55
CA GLU A 271 6.08 7.07 -15.57
C GLU A 271 5.40 5.84 -14.91
N GLY A 272 4.07 5.79 -14.83
CA GLY A 272 3.35 4.59 -14.37
C GLY A 272 3.33 4.40 -12.84
N VAL A 273 3.64 5.46 -12.09
CA VAL A 273 3.53 5.51 -10.63
C VAL A 273 2.11 5.90 -10.20
N VAL A 274 1.53 5.12 -9.30
CA VAL A 274 0.24 5.42 -8.65
C VAL A 274 0.48 5.68 -7.17
N SER A 275 0.17 6.91 -6.72
CA SER A 275 0.23 7.34 -5.32
C SER A 275 -1.14 7.17 -4.64
N VAL A 276 -1.19 6.39 -3.57
CA VAL A 276 -2.40 6.18 -2.75
C VAL A 276 -2.26 6.94 -1.44
N HIS A 277 -3.17 7.88 -1.18
CA HIS A 277 -3.20 8.67 0.05
C HIS A 277 -4.10 8.01 1.09
N ASP A 278 -3.48 7.42 2.11
CA ASP A 278 -4.17 6.78 3.23
C ASP A 278 -3.96 7.60 4.53
N LYS A 279 -4.62 7.23 5.63
CA LYS A 279 -4.48 7.86 6.96
C LYS A 279 -3.04 7.88 7.48
N ASN A 280 -2.19 6.99 6.96
CA ASN A 280 -0.78 6.87 7.31
C ASN A 280 0.16 7.66 6.36
N GLY A 281 -0.38 8.45 5.43
CA GLY A 281 0.38 9.19 4.42
C GLY A 281 0.32 8.57 3.01
N PRO A 282 0.99 9.20 2.03
CA PRO A 282 1.04 8.71 0.65
C PRO A 282 1.91 7.45 0.53
N ARG A 283 1.45 6.47 -0.25
CA ARG A 283 2.20 5.27 -0.64
C ARG A 283 2.24 5.17 -2.15
N ASP A 284 3.45 5.06 -2.71
CA ASP A 284 3.67 5.01 -4.15
C ASP A 284 3.85 3.56 -4.62
N PHE A 285 3.21 3.22 -5.73
CA PHE A 285 3.31 1.91 -6.38
C PHE A 285 3.74 2.09 -7.82
N GLN A 286 4.83 1.41 -8.21
CA GLN A 286 5.36 1.41 -9.57
C GLN A 286 4.75 0.26 -10.38
N PHE A 287 4.27 0.58 -11.58
CA PHE A 287 3.80 -0.38 -12.58
C PHE A 287 4.49 -0.12 -13.92
N ASP A 288 4.41 -1.08 -14.86
CA ASP A 288 4.87 -0.84 -16.24
C ASP A 288 3.98 0.19 -16.94
N THR A 289 2.69 0.22 -16.60
CA THR A 289 1.73 1.21 -17.08
C THR A 289 0.59 1.37 -16.09
N ALA A 290 0.11 2.61 -15.90
CA ALA A 290 -1.01 2.92 -15.03
C ALA A 290 -2.13 3.64 -15.81
N PHE A 291 -3.28 3.00 -15.93
CA PHE A 291 -4.47 3.54 -16.57
C PHE A 291 -5.41 4.14 -15.52
N GLY A 292 -5.57 5.45 -15.55
CA GLY A 292 -6.55 6.16 -14.71
C GLY A 292 -8.01 6.04 -15.19
N PRO A 293 -8.97 6.55 -14.41
CA PRO A 293 -10.41 6.46 -14.68
C PRO A 293 -10.85 6.92 -16.07
N ASN A 294 -10.14 7.87 -16.67
CA ASN A 294 -10.50 8.46 -17.96
C ASN A 294 -10.03 7.63 -19.16
N HIS A 295 -9.27 6.54 -18.96
CA HIS A 295 -8.79 5.70 -20.04
C HIS A 295 -9.87 4.71 -20.50
N SER A 296 -10.04 4.64 -21.82
CA SER A 296 -10.99 3.80 -22.52
C SER A 296 -10.55 2.33 -22.59
N GLN A 297 -11.41 1.46 -23.13
CA GLN A 297 -11.02 0.07 -23.44
C GLN A 297 -9.98 0.04 -24.55
N GLU A 298 -10.09 0.94 -25.52
CA GLU A 298 -9.20 1.09 -26.65
C GLU A 298 -7.79 1.46 -26.19
N ASP A 299 -7.66 2.34 -25.19
CA ASP A 299 -6.37 2.71 -24.61
C ASP A 299 -5.67 1.48 -23.99
N VAL A 300 -6.41 0.69 -23.22
CA VAL A 300 -5.89 -0.54 -22.60
C VAL A 300 -5.55 -1.60 -23.66
N PHE A 301 -6.40 -1.74 -24.68
CA PHE A 301 -6.17 -2.69 -25.77
C PHE A 301 -4.99 -2.29 -26.64
N SER A 302 -4.77 -1.00 -26.89
CA SER A 302 -3.66 -0.55 -27.73
C SER A 302 -2.29 -0.98 -27.17
N GLU A 303 -2.13 -0.95 -25.84
CA GLU A 303 -0.91 -1.43 -25.16
C GLU A 303 -0.76 -2.97 -25.18
N ALA A 304 -1.88 -3.70 -25.20
CA ALA A 304 -1.91 -5.16 -25.28
C ALA A 304 -1.84 -5.69 -26.73
N SER A 305 -2.25 -4.89 -27.72
CA SER A 305 -2.40 -5.30 -29.13
C SER A 305 -1.13 -5.87 -29.77
N PRO A 306 0.10 -5.40 -29.46
CA PRO A 306 1.32 -5.99 -30.02
C PRO A 306 1.53 -7.46 -29.62
N LEU A 307 0.93 -7.90 -28.51
CA LEU A 307 0.97 -9.30 -28.09
C LEU A 307 0.23 -10.23 -29.05
N LEU A 308 -0.75 -9.73 -29.80
CA LEU A 308 -1.48 -10.52 -30.80
C LEU A 308 -0.57 -10.92 -31.98
N ALA A 309 0.33 -10.03 -32.39
CA ALA A 309 1.33 -10.35 -33.40
C ALA A 309 2.27 -11.46 -32.90
N THR A 310 2.66 -11.42 -31.63
CA THR A 310 3.47 -12.46 -30.98
C THR A 310 2.77 -13.82 -30.98
N VAL A 311 1.45 -13.85 -30.74
CA VAL A 311 0.64 -15.08 -30.87
C VAL A 311 0.57 -15.56 -32.31
N ALA A 312 0.36 -14.66 -33.28
CA ALA A 312 0.33 -14.99 -34.71
C ALA A 312 1.67 -15.56 -35.20
N ASP A 313 2.78 -15.11 -34.60
CA ASP A 313 4.14 -15.61 -34.84
C ASP A 313 4.44 -16.96 -34.16
N GLY A 314 3.50 -17.51 -33.38
CA GLY A 314 3.58 -18.84 -32.77
C GLY A 314 4.09 -18.87 -31.33
N TYR A 315 4.09 -17.74 -30.63
CA TYR A 315 4.48 -17.68 -29.21
C TYR A 315 3.28 -17.73 -28.27
N ASN A 316 3.47 -18.33 -27.09
CA ASN A 316 2.45 -18.40 -26.06
C ASN A 316 2.41 -17.08 -25.27
N VAL A 317 1.22 -16.49 -25.18
CA VAL A 317 0.95 -15.30 -24.36
C VAL A 317 -0.15 -15.62 -23.36
N SER A 318 -0.01 -15.14 -22.13
CA SER A 318 -1.04 -15.25 -21.10
C SER A 318 -1.36 -13.87 -20.52
N VAL A 319 -2.64 -13.55 -20.40
CA VAL A 319 -3.13 -12.29 -19.83
C VAL A 319 -4.04 -12.62 -18.65
N PHE A 320 -3.74 -12.03 -17.50
CA PHE A 320 -4.49 -12.23 -16.26
C PHE A 320 -5.04 -10.89 -15.77
N ALA A 321 -6.26 -10.90 -15.26
CA ALA A 321 -6.85 -9.77 -14.57
C ALA A 321 -6.99 -10.09 -13.07
N TYR A 322 -6.38 -9.27 -12.22
CA TYR A 322 -6.37 -9.45 -10.76
C TYR A 322 -7.07 -8.29 -10.04
N GLY A 323 -7.68 -8.57 -8.88
CA GLY A 323 -8.34 -7.58 -8.03
C GLY A 323 -9.61 -8.09 -7.35
N PRO A 324 -10.15 -7.34 -6.37
CA PRO A 324 -11.36 -7.73 -5.62
C PRO A 324 -12.63 -7.72 -6.49
N THR A 325 -13.73 -8.29 -5.99
CA THR A 325 -15.04 -8.22 -6.66
C THR A 325 -15.46 -6.76 -6.84
N GLY A 326 -15.93 -6.39 -8.03
CA GLY A 326 -16.30 -5.01 -8.35
C GLY A 326 -15.14 -4.10 -8.79
N SER A 327 -13.89 -4.59 -8.87
CA SER A 327 -12.74 -3.79 -9.34
C SER A 327 -12.67 -3.59 -10.86
N GLY A 328 -13.52 -4.26 -11.63
CA GLY A 328 -13.56 -4.13 -13.09
C GLY A 328 -12.87 -5.24 -13.90
N LYS A 329 -12.42 -6.35 -13.28
CA LYS A 329 -11.78 -7.50 -14.00
C LYS A 329 -12.55 -7.96 -15.25
N THR A 330 -13.84 -8.27 -15.09
CA THR A 330 -14.70 -8.74 -16.19
C THR A 330 -14.86 -7.68 -17.27
N HIS A 331 -15.01 -6.42 -16.87
CA HIS A 331 -15.10 -5.29 -17.80
C HIS A 331 -13.79 -5.12 -18.59
N THR A 332 -12.62 -5.28 -17.97
CA THR A 332 -11.34 -5.22 -18.67
C THR A 332 -11.18 -6.34 -19.69
N MET A 333 -11.49 -7.58 -19.32
CA MET A 333 -11.26 -8.75 -20.19
C MET A 333 -12.32 -8.93 -21.28
N VAL A 334 -13.58 -8.60 -21.00
CA VAL A 334 -14.72 -8.92 -21.88
C VAL A 334 -15.39 -7.66 -22.42
N GLY A 335 -15.24 -6.50 -21.76
CA GLY A 335 -15.99 -5.29 -22.07
C GLY A 335 -17.46 -5.36 -21.63
N ASP A 336 -18.23 -4.33 -21.98
CA ASP A 336 -19.67 -4.31 -21.76
C ASP A 336 -20.40 -5.16 -22.83
N LYS A 337 -21.46 -5.85 -22.43
CA LYS A 337 -22.26 -6.70 -23.34
C LYS A 337 -22.87 -5.90 -24.50
N GLY A 338 -22.97 -4.57 -24.38
CA GLY A 338 -23.48 -3.66 -25.41
C GLY A 338 -22.41 -3.03 -26.33
N SER A 339 -21.12 -3.14 -26.01
CA SER A 339 -20.01 -2.60 -26.82
C SER A 339 -19.31 -3.67 -27.66
N ARG A 340 -20.02 -4.77 -27.96
CA ARG A 340 -19.57 -5.79 -28.93
C ARG A 340 -19.56 -5.22 -30.35
N GLY A 341 -18.48 -4.54 -30.69
CA GLY A 341 -18.27 -4.01 -32.03
C GLY A 341 -16.89 -3.39 -32.15
N ARG A 342 -15.84 -4.19 -31.91
CA ARG A 342 -14.45 -4.07 -32.39
C ARG A 342 -13.55 -4.89 -31.46
N GLY A 343 -13.59 -6.21 -31.67
CA GLY A 343 -12.54 -7.13 -31.24
C GLY A 343 -11.67 -7.51 -32.42
#